data_AF-A0A0Q6V3E0-F1
#
_entry.id   AF-A0A0Q6V3E0-F1
#
_cell.length_a   1.000
_cell.length_b   1.000
_cell.length_c   1.000
_cell.angle_alpha   90.00
_cell.angle_beta   90.00
_cell.angle_gamma   90.00
#
_symmetry.space_group_name_H-M   'P 1'
#
loop_
_entity.id
_entity.type
_entity.pdbx_description
1 polymer ?
#
loop_
_entity_poly.entity_id
_entity_poly.type
_entity_poly.pdbx_seq_one_letter_code
_entity_poly.pdbx_strand_id
1 'polypeptide(L)'
;MNPSRLLSRALAVLTAAATVLALPATTETAQAAPATCTTTYSTPGMRAVPPVYAPAGYSVDFVDIEVPDQRVVLDVDYGFEVSVSPDAAGLAFSLDNPQSANNAPRSTAEGATGPIAGVFVIDDEASSPFAAVSPPSGRYRPRRAAAELDGGVAAGRWRFFVTNTSEHTGSWGNVTLTLTLDCDADKDGVADAGDNCLTSANPDQANMDGDSVGDACDLDTDGDALADTVDGCPGTAAATTSGCPSVGRKAALHFRKKKRRLTFVVRSDAPGCRAGAEASLWRVKRGKDTRLLVAETDASGRYRAKAPRRAGRYYLRIASSYAAGQAECGAARSNTERVR
;
A
#
# COMPACT_ATOMS: atom_id res chain seq x y z
N MET A 1 -25.59 77.70 43.83
CA MET A 1 -25.05 76.40 44.30
C MET A 1 -24.73 75.55 43.09
N ASN A 2 -23.48 75.05 43.05
CA ASN A 2 -22.81 74.19 42.05
C ASN A 2 -22.62 74.70 40.61
N PRO A 3 -21.35 74.66 40.17
CA PRO A 3 -21.03 73.82 39.02
C PRO A 3 -19.79 72.93 39.22
N SER A 4 -19.64 72.00 38.27
CA SER A 4 -18.39 71.35 37.86
C SER A 4 -17.98 70.05 38.56
N ARG A 5 -18.47 68.92 38.04
CA ARG A 5 -17.77 67.62 38.11
C ARG A 5 -17.20 67.29 36.73
N LEU A 6 -15.87 67.30 36.64
CA LEU A 6 -15.10 66.71 35.56
C LEU A 6 -15.05 65.19 35.78
N LEU A 7 -15.56 64.40 34.82
CA LEU A 7 -15.42 62.95 34.77
C LEU A 7 -14.23 62.62 33.86
N SER A 8 -13.11 62.21 34.46
CA SER A 8 -11.98 61.61 33.75
C SER A 8 -12.36 60.21 33.25
N ARG A 9 -12.20 60.02 31.94
CA ARG A 9 -12.19 58.72 31.26
C ARG A 9 -10.92 57.96 31.65
N ALA A 10 -11.07 56.73 32.17
CA ALA A 10 -10.02 55.74 32.18
C ALA A 10 -10.45 54.59 31.25
N LEU A 11 -9.75 54.47 30.14
CA LEU A 11 -9.92 53.46 29.10
C LEU A 11 -9.22 52.18 29.59
N ALA A 12 -9.98 51.13 29.90
CA ALA A 12 -9.41 49.82 30.20
C ALA A 12 -8.98 49.15 28.89
N VAL A 13 -7.68 49.04 28.67
CA VAL A 13 -7.09 48.26 27.57
C VAL A 13 -7.16 46.79 27.97
N LEU A 14 -8.08 46.04 27.36
CA LEU A 14 -8.10 44.57 27.44
C LEU A 14 -7.04 44.03 26.47
N THR A 15 -5.94 43.51 27.01
CA THR A 15 -5.00 42.66 26.27
C THR A 15 -5.59 41.25 26.16
N ALA A 16 -6.12 40.90 24.99
CA ALA A 16 -6.48 39.53 24.67
C ALA A 16 -5.21 38.75 24.33
N ALA A 17 -4.77 37.87 25.23
CA ALA A 17 -3.74 36.89 24.94
C ALA A 17 -4.33 35.82 24.01
N ALA A 18 -3.89 35.81 22.75
CA ALA A 18 -4.21 34.74 21.80
C ALA A 18 -3.40 33.49 22.17
N THR A 19 -4.04 32.54 22.84
CA THR A 19 -3.53 31.17 23.01
C THR A 19 -3.61 30.47 21.66
N VAL A 20 -2.46 30.30 21.00
CA VAL A 20 -2.31 29.39 19.87
C VAL A 20 -2.41 27.98 20.43
N LEU A 21 -3.58 27.35 20.27
CA LEU A 21 -3.74 25.91 20.45
C LEU A 21 -2.98 25.23 19.31
N ALA A 22 -1.76 24.79 19.60
CA ALA A 22 -1.06 23.84 18.74
C ALA A 22 -1.88 22.54 18.71
N LEU A 23 -2.46 22.23 17.55
CA LEU A 23 -3.01 20.91 17.27
C LEU A 23 -1.87 19.89 17.42
N PRO A 24 -2.09 18.75 18.10
CA PRO A 24 -1.10 17.69 18.09
C PRO A 24 -0.95 17.22 16.64
N ALA A 25 0.30 17.22 16.16
CA ALA A 25 0.64 16.53 14.93
C ALA A 25 0.14 15.09 15.06
N THR A 26 -0.73 14.68 14.14
CA THR A 26 -1.04 13.28 13.93
C THR A 26 0.29 12.62 13.58
N THR A 27 0.82 11.86 14.53
CA THR A 27 1.87 10.89 14.26
C THR A 27 1.26 9.90 13.28
N GLU A 28 1.52 10.12 12.00
CA GLU A 28 1.48 9.11 10.97
C GLU A 28 2.20 7.90 11.57
N THR A 29 1.44 6.85 11.86
CA THR A 29 2.00 5.59 12.31
C THR A 29 2.95 5.16 11.22
N ALA A 30 4.25 5.33 11.47
CA ALA A 30 5.29 4.75 10.64
C ALA A 30 4.92 3.26 10.51
N GLN A 31 4.51 2.88 9.31
CA GLN A 31 4.34 1.50 8.89
C GLN A 31 5.54 0.74 9.46
N ALA A 32 5.27 -0.23 10.34
CA ALA A 32 6.33 -0.99 10.98
C ALA A 32 7.19 -1.57 9.85
N ALA A 33 8.48 -1.20 9.81
CA ALA A 33 9.40 -1.74 8.84
C ALA A 33 9.29 -3.28 8.90
N PRO A 34 9.13 -3.97 7.76
CA PRO A 34 8.97 -5.41 7.76
C PRO A 34 10.12 -6.04 8.54
N ALA A 35 9.79 -7.08 9.32
CA ALA A 35 10.78 -7.83 10.07
C ALA A 35 11.87 -8.28 9.09
N THR A 36 13.12 -7.86 9.31
CA THR A 36 14.20 -8.18 8.37
C THR A 36 14.41 -9.68 8.36
N CYS A 37 14.05 -10.31 7.25
CA CYS A 37 14.17 -11.74 7.03
C CYS A 37 15.59 -12.12 6.62
N THR A 38 16.54 -11.66 7.42
CA THR A 38 17.96 -11.86 7.24
C THR A 38 18.39 -13.13 7.96
N THR A 39 19.04 -14.04 7.24
CA THR A 39 19.58 -15.29 7.79
C THR A 39 21.06 -15.39 7.48
N THR A 40 21.87 -15.62 8.51
CA THR A 40 23.32 -15.83 8.36
C THR A 40 23.68 -17.30 8.51
N TYR A 41 24.32 -17.84 7.49
CA TYR A 41 24.96 -19.14 7.47
C TYR A 41 26.47 -18.97 7.69
N SER A 42 27.10 -19.94 8.34
CA SER A 42 28.55 -19.93 8.51
C SER A 42 29.11 -21.32 8.37
N THR A 43 30.30 -21.40 7.80
CA THR A 43 31.10 -22.60 7.73
C THR A 43 32.52 -22.28 8.21
N PRO A 44 33.18 -23.22 8.90
CA PRO A 44 34.61 -23.12 9.13
C PRO A 44 35.35 -22.87 7.81
N GLY A 45 36.42 -22.09 7.91
CA GLY A 45 37.24 -21.68 6.78
C GLY A 45 37.81 -22.82 5.93
N MET A 46 38.35 -22.42 4.79
CA MET A 46 39.19 -23.29 3.96
C MET A 46 40.42 -23.73 4.75
N ARG A 47 40.99 -24.90 4.42
CA ARG A 47 42.33 -25.24 4.90
C ARG A 47 43.30 -24.20 4.34
N ALA A 48 44.39 -23.93 5.05
CA ALA A 48 45.53 -23.17 4.53
C ALA A 48 45.70 -23.48 3.05
N VAL A 49 45.60 -22.51 2.16
CA VAL A 49 45.94 -22.67 0.74
C VAL A 49 47.46 -22.64 0.71
N PRO A 50 48.20 -23.77 0.76
CA PRO A 50 49.62 -23.69 0.49
C PRO A 50 49.75 -23.31 -1.00
N PRO A 51 50.57 -22.30 -1.36
CA PRO A 51 50.89 -22.07 -2.76
C PRO A 51 51.68 -23.27 -3.26
N VAL A 52 51.15 -24.14 -4.11
CA VAL A 52 51.92 -25.31 -4.55
C VAL A 52 51.67 -25.68 -6.02
N TYR A 53 52.74 -25.53 -6.79
CA TYR A 53 53.19 -26.45 -7.85
C TYR A 53 52.09 -27.21 -8.60
N ALA A 54 51.47 -26.53 -9.55
CA ALA A 54 50.86 -27.15 -10.72
C ALA A 54 51.33 -26.37 -11.96
N PRO A 55 51.47 -26.98 -13.14
CA PRO A 55 52.15 -26.35 -14.30
C PRO A 55 51.46 -25.09 -14.86
N ALA A 56 50.35 -24.62 -14.26
CA ALA A 56 49.49 -23.54 -14.73
C ALA A 56 49.64 -22.19 -13.99
N GLY A 57 50.41 -22.12 -12.88
CA GLY A 57 50.71 -20.83 -12.21
C GLY A 57 49.60 -20.21 -11.34
N TYR A 58 48.54 -20.96 -10.98
CA TYR A 58 47.51 -20.52 -10.02
C TYR A 58 46.91 -21.71 -9.24
N SER A 59 46.27 -21.44 -8.10
CA SER A 59 45.50 -22.41 -7.29
C SER A 59 44.09 -21.89 -6.99
N VAL A 60 43.11 -22.79 -6.93
CA VAL A 60 41.73 -22.47 -6.53
C VAL A 60 41.33 -23.40 -5.40
N ASP A 61 40.87 -22.84 -4.29
CA ASP A 61 40.25 -23.57 -3.19
C ASP A 61 38.81 -23.08 -3.00
N PHE A 62 37.96 -23.90 -2.39
CA PHE A 62 36.57 -23.55 -2.16
C PHE A 62 35.98 -24.20 -0.90
N VAL A 63 34.93 -23.56 -0.38
CA VAL A 63 34.07 -24.12 0.65
C VAL A 63 32.62 -23.99 0.21
N ASP A 64 31.84 -25.02 0.52
CA ASP A 64 30.42 -25.06 0.23
C ASP A 64 29.61 -24.69 1.50
N ILE A 65 28.60 -23.84 1.33
CA ILE A 65 27.62 -23.48 2.35
C ILE A 65 26.27 -24.02 1.86
N GLU A 66 25.73 -25.00 2.58
CA GLU A 66 24.42 -25.59 2.29
C GLU A 66 23.32 -24.76 2.93
N VAL A 67 22.45 -24.20 2.09
CA VAL A 67 21.32 -23.37 2.51
C VAL A 67 20.02 -24.16 2.31
N PRO A 68 19.24 -24.44 3.37
CA PRO A 68 17.98 -25.19 3.25
C PRO A 68 16.76 -24.32 2.91
N ASP A 69 16.90 -22.99 2.98
CA ASP A 69 15.80 -22.03 2.89
C ASP A 69 15.22 -21.94 1.48
N GLN A 70 13.90 -22.07 1.34
CA GLN A 70 13.22 -22.10 0.03
C GLN A 70 12.75 -20.71 -0.43
N ARG A 71 12.99 -19.65 0.35
CA ARG A 71 12.58 -18.29 0.00
C ARG A 71 13.47 -17.70 -1.09
N VAL A 72 12.96 -16.67 -1.75
CA VAL A 72 13.69 -15.92 -2.76
C VAL A 72 14.72 -15.03 -2.07
N VAL A 73 15.92 -14.93 -2.65
CA VAL A 73 16.98 -14.04 -2.19
C VAL A 73 16.72 -12.63 -2.71
N LEU A 74 16.68 -11.66 -1.80
CA LEU A 74 16.55 -10.24 -2.11
C LEU A 74 17.88 -9.50 -2.07
N ASP A 75 18.82 -9.97 -1.26
CA ASP A 75 20.15 -9.36 -1.10
C ASP A 75 21.15 -10.36 -0.49
N VAL A 76 22.43 -10.20 -0.84
CA VAL A 76 23.54 -11.13 -0.54
C VAL A 76 24.76 -10.40 0.01
N ASP A 77 25.03 -10.66 1.29
CA ASP A 77 26.26 -10.28 1.98
C ASP A 77 27.14 -11.54 2.18
N TYR A 78 28.44 -11.50 1.88
CA TYR A 78 29.34 -12.60 2.25
C TYR A 78 30.62 -12.13 2.91
N GLY A 79 31.02 -12.83 3.97
CA GLY A 79 32.17 -12.46 4.77
C GLY A 79 33.18 -13.59 4.90
N PHE A 80 34.42 -13.23 5.16
CA PHE A 80 35.50 -14.17 5.39
C PHE A 80 36.51 -13.60 6.38
N GLU A 81 37.05 -14.48 7.22
CA GLU A 81 38.17 -14.18 8.09
C GLU A 81 39.48 -14.65 7.44
N VAL A 82 40.45 -13.75 7.33
CA VAL A 82 41.73 -14.04 6.69
C VAL A 82 42.86 -13.28 7.37
N SER A 83 44.06 -13.86 7.38
CA SER A 83 45.31 -13.18 7.71
C SER A 83 46.35 -13.57 6.68
N VAL A 84 46.80 -12.63 5.86
CA VAL A 84 47.75 -12.84 4.75
C VAL A 84 48.87 -11.80 4.81
N SER A 85 50.10 -12.28 4.60
CA SER A 85 51.34 -11.50 4.60
C SER A 85 52.36 -12.10 3.62
N PRO A 86 53.24 -11.30 2.99
CA PRO A 86 53.37 -9.84 3.10
C PRO A 86 52.41 -9.03 2.21
N ASP A 87 51.76 -9.68 1.26
CA ASP A 87 50.94 -9.03 0.25
C ASP A 87 49.71 -9.91 -0.04
N ALA A 88 48.55 -9.32 -0.32
CA ALA A 88 47.34 -9.98 -0.80
C ALA A 88 47.18 -9.90 -2.33
N ALA A 89 48.11 -9.22 -3.03
CA ALA A 89 48.09 -9.10 -4.47
C ALA A 89 48.04 -10.47 -5.15
N GLY A 90 47.05 -10.66 -6.03
CA GLY A 90 46.83 -11.93 -6.74
C GLY A 90 45.85 -12.90 -6.08
N LEU A 91 45.26 -12.52 -4.94
CA LEU A 91 44.06 -13.15 -4.37
C LEU A 91 42.77 -12.57 -4.95
N ALA A 92 41.82 -13.45 -5.25
CA ALA A 92 40.45 -13.09 -5.60
C ALA A 92 39.46 -13.97 -4.82
N PHE A 93 38.46 -13.33 -4.22
CA PHE A 93 37.39 -13.95 -3.43
C PHE A 93 36.12 -13.94 -4.23
N SER A 94 35.51 -15.09 -4.50
CA SER A 94 34.31 -15.15 -5.32
C SER A 94 33.21 -15.97 -4.68
N LEU A 95 31.96 -15.61 -4.93
CA LEU A 95 30.77 -16.34 -4.48
C LEU A 95 29.90 -16.71 -5.67
N ASP A 96 29.53 -17.99 -5.76
CA ASP A 96 28.53 -18.52 -6.68
C ASP A 96 27.27 -18.93 -5.90
N ASN A 97 26.09 -18.67 -6.47
CA ASN A 97 24.81 -19.12 -5.91
C ASN A 97 24.44 -20.53 -6.42
N PRO A 98 23.41 -21.20 -5.86
CA PRO A 98 23.00 -22.54 -6.27
C PRO A 98 22.52 -22.65 -7.72
N GLN A 99 22.07 -21.53 -8.30
CA GLN A 99 21.59 -21.44 -9.68
C GLN A 99 22.74 -21.19 -10.67
N SER A 100 23.96 -20.98 -10.17
CA SER A 100 25.12 -20.66 -10.99
C SER A 100 25.64 -21.88 -11.78
N ALA A 101 25.18 -22.09 -13.03
CA ALA A 101 25.76 -23.07 -13.96
C ALA A 101 26.66 -22.42 -15.03
N ASN A 102 27.87 -22.98 -15.27
CA ASN A 102 28.81 -22.87 -16.40
C ASN A 102 29.05 -21.51 -17.13
N ASN A 103 28.47 -20.39 -16.68
CA ASN A 103 28.70 -18.99 -17.11
C ASN A 103 27.87 -18.00 -16.25
N ALA A 104 27.67 -18.36 -15.00
CA ALA A 104 26.71 -17.75 -14.09
C ALA A 104 27.16 -16.43 -13.45
N PRO A 105 26.21 -15.67 -12.86
CA PRO A 105 26.56 -14.54 -12.01
C PRO A 105 27.48 -15.01 -10.87
N ARG A 106 28.50 -14.20 -10.63
CA ARG A 106 29.54 -14.44 -9.63
C ARG A 106 29.91 -13.10 -9.05
N SER A 107 29.76 -12.96 -7.74
CA SER A 107 30.36 -11.83 -7.05
C SER A 107 31.85 -12.07 -6.89
N THR A 108 32.68 -11.05 -7.10
CA THR A 108 34.14 -11.16 -6.98
C THR A 108 34.72 -9.93 -6.31
N ALA A 109 35.45 -10.12 -5.21
CA ALA A 109 36.27 -9.11 -4.56
C ALA A 109 37.75 -9.40 -4.80
N GLU A 110 38.47 -8.43 -5.38
CA GLU A 110 39.88 -8.56 -5.76
C GLU A 110 40.55 -7.19 -5.89
N GLY A 111 41.89 -7.19 -5.95
CA GLY A 111 42.70 -6.00 -6.19
C GLY A 111 43.33 -5.40 -4.93
N ALA A 112 43.03 -5.93 -3.75
CA ALA A 112 43.73 -5.60 -2.52
C ALA A 112 45.23 -5.94 -2.64
N THR A 113 46.07 -5.07 -2.09
CA THR A 113 47.53 -5.26 -2.04
C THR A 113 48.03 -5.01 -0.61
N GLY A 114 49.26 -5.39 -0.29
CA GLY A 114 49.80 -5.33 1.07
C GLY A 114 49.17 -6.37 2.01
N PRO A 115 49.59 -6.39 3.29
CA PRO A 115 49.05 -7.34 4.26
C PRO A 115 47.57 -7.04 4.57
N ILE A 116 46.79 -8.10 4.72
CA ILE A 116 45.38 -8.04 5.16
C ILE A 116 45.19 -8.97 6.35
N ALA A 117 44.43 -8.53 7.36
CA ALA A 117 44.14 -9.33 8.53
C ALA A 117 42.79 -8.94 9.16
N GLY A 118 42.00 -9.95 9.54
CA GLY A 118 40.73 -9.79 10.23
C GLY A 118 39.54 -10.28 9.40
N VAL A 119 38.37 -9.69 9.68
CA VAL A 119 37.10 -10.07 9.05
C VAL A 119 36.74 -9.06 7.96
N PHE A 120 36.49 -9.56 6.76
CA PHE A 120 36.05 -8.78 5.62
C PHE A 120 34.63 -9.19 5.26
N VAL A 121 33.79 -8.21 4.95
CA VAL A 121 32.43 -8.42 4.45
C VAL A 121 32.35 -7.79 3.08
N ILE A 122 31.87 -8.55 2.13
CA ILE A 122 31.63 -8.14 0.76
C ILE A 122 30.14 -7.92 0.59
N ASP A 123 29.82 -6.71 0.16
CA ASP A 123 28.53 -6.06 0.26
C ASP A 123 28.51 -5.00 -0.87
N ASP A 124 27.58 -5.05 -1.82
CA ASP A 124 27.59 -4.09 -2.93
C ASP A 124 27.05 -2.69 -2.60
N GLU A 125 26.38 -2.54 -1.45
CA GLU A 125 25.98 -1.29 -0.83
C GLU A 125 27.17 -0.59 -0.14
N ALA A 126 28.27 -1.31 0.10
CA ALA A 126 29.47 -0.72 0.67
C ALA A 126 30.09 0.35 -0.26
N SER A 127 30.59 1.44 0.35
CA SER A 127 31.14 2.57 -0.41
C SER A 127 32.55 2.35 -0.94
N SER A 128 33.35 1.52 -0.24
CA SER A 128 34.78 1.35 -0.50
C SER A 128 35.04 0.07 -1.29
N PRO A 129 35.78 0.10 -2.42
CA PRO A 129 36.12 -1.12 -3.15
C PRO A 129 37.15 -1.96 -2.40
N PHE A 130 37.11 -3.28 -2.57
CA PHE A 130 38.12 -4.20 -2.06
C PHE A 130 39.44 -4.16 -2.87
N ALA A 131 39.99 -2.97 -3.13
CA ALA A 131 41.14 -2.76 -4.04
C ALA A 131 42.23 -1.81 -3.50
N ALA A 132 42.23 -1.53 -2.19
CA ALA A 132 43.19 -0.62 -1.56
C ALA A 132 44.50 -1.34 -1.16
N VAL A 133 45.52 -0.56 -0.78
CA VAL A 133 46.75 -1.05 -0.15
C VAL A 133 46.50 -1.23 1.35
N SER A 134 46.81 -2.41 1.88
CA SER A 134 46.61 -2.84 3.27
C SER A 134 45.23 -2.46 3.82
N PRO A 135 44.13 -2.82 3.14
CA PRO A 135 42.79 -2.45 3.59
C PRO A 135 42.52 -3.02 4.99
N PRO A 136 41.98 -2.22 5.94
CA PRO A 136 41.59 -2.73 7.24
C PRO A 136 40.41 -3.72 7.12
N SER A 137 40.21 -4.59 8.10
CA SER A 137 38.99 -5.38 8.22
C SER A 137 37.73 -4.48 8.17
N GLY A 138 36.70 -4.87 7.43
CA GLY A 138 35.51 -4.04 7.23
C GLY A 138 34.62 -4.49 6.07
N ARG A 139 33.66 -3.64 5.71
CA ARG A 139 32.73 -3.83 4.58
C ARG A 139 33.32 -3.23 3.30
N TYR A 140 33.26 -3.97 2.21
CA TYR A 140 33.82 -3.58 0.92
C TYR A 140 32.95 -3.99 -0.25
N ARG A 141 32.92 -3.11 -1.25
CA ARG A 141 32.25 -3.35 -2.52
C ARG A 141 33.03 -4.35 -3.36
N PRO A 142 32.39 -5.39 -3.89
CA PRO A 142 33.02 -6.27 -4.85
C PRO A 142 33.23 -5.56 -6.20
N ARG A 143 34.08 -6.16 -7.04
CA ARG A 143 34.27 -5.76 -8.44
C ARG A 143 33.09 -6.17 -9.33
N ARG A 144 32.53 -7.36 -9.08
CA ARG A 144 31.23 -7.81 -9.64
C ARG A 144 30.21 -7.82 -8.52
N ALA A 145 29.08 -7.11 -8.69
CA ALA A 145 28.10 -6.87 -7.62
C ALA A 145 27.55 -8.18 -7.03
N ALA A 146 27.28 -8.22 -5.73
CA ALA A 146 26.62 -9.36 -5.13
C ALA A 146 25.15 -9.43 -5.53
N ALA A 147 24.52 -8.30 -5.85
CA ALA A 147 23.19 -8.24 -6.49
C ALA A 147 23.04 -9.05 -7.79
N GLU A 148 24.13 -9.46 -8.46
CA GLU A 148 24.03 -10.41 -9.58
C GLU A 148 23.51 -11.80 -9.12
N LEU A 149 23.56 -12.09 -7.81
CA LEU A 149 23.17 -13.36 -7.20
C LEU A 149 21.72 -13.39 -6.68
N ASP A 150 20.99 -12.27 -6.78
CA ASP A 150 19.63 -12.10 -6.25
C ASP A 150 18.54 -12.77 -7.10
N GLY A 151 17.31 -12.81 -6.56
CA GLY A 151 16.09 -13.22 -7.26
C GLY A 151 15.90 -14.74 -7.42
N GLY A 152 16.92 -15.54 -7.12
CA GLY A 152 16.83 -17.00 -7.08
C GLY A 152 16.30 -17.53 -5.75
N VAL A 153 15.85 -18.79 -5.74
CA VAL A 153 15.58 -19.52 -4.49
C VAL A 153 16.90 -19.73 -3.74
N ALA A 154 16.93 -19.40 -2.45
CA ALA A 154 18.12 -19.49 -1.61
C ALA A 154 18.64 -20.92 -1.45
N ALA A 155 17.76 -21.91 -1.61
CA ALA A 155 18.05 -23.31 -1.36
C ALA A 155 19.13 -23.88 -2.26
N GLY A 156 20.05 -24.62 -1.64
CA GLY A 156 21.07 -25.40 -2.29
C GLY A 156 22.47 -24.96 -1.89
N ARG A 157 23.42 -25.28 -2.77
CA ARG A 157 24.84 -25.17 -2.48
C ARG A 157 25.40 -23.85 -2.97
N TRP A 158 25.71 -22.96 -2.03
CA TRP A 158 26.49 -21.76 -2.27
C TRP A 158 27.97 -22.10 -2.19
N ARG A 159 28.77 -21.57 -3.12
CA ARG A 159 30.20 -21.91 -3.19
C ARG A 159 31.04 -20.66 -3.12
N PHE A 160 31.86 -20.58 -2.08
CA PHE A 160 32.84 -19.53 -1.91
C PHE A 160 34.22 -20.01 -2.37
N PHE A 161 34.85 -19.27 -3.27
CA PHE A 161 36.13 -19.58 -3.88
C PHE A 161 37.21 -18.60 -3.44
N VAL A 162 38.41 -19.12 -3.26
CA VAL A 162 39.65 -18.35 -3.18
C VAL A 162 40.51 -18.74 -4.37
N THR A 163 40.72 -17.80 -5.29
CA THR A 163 41.70 -17.94 -6.37
C THR A 163 42.99 -17.24 -5.95
N ASN A 164 44.11 -17.94 -6.10
CA ASN A 164 45.44 -17.43 -5.79
C ASN A 164 46.37 -17.58 -7.00
N THR A 165 47.04 -16.48 -7.38
CA THR A 165 47.99 -16.41 -8.51
C THR A 165 49.42 -16.05 -8.07
N SER A 166 49.69 -16.09 -6.77
CA SER A 166 50.91 -15.55 -6.15
C SER A 166 51.29 -16.33 -4.88
N GLU A 167 52.49 -16.07 -4.38
CA GLU A 167 52.99 -16.70 -3.16
C GLU A 167 52.56 -15.90 -1.92
N HIS A 168 51.83 -16.55 -1.04
CA HIS A 168 51.33 -15.96 0.20
C HIS A 168 51.56 -16.88 1.38
N THR A 169 51.72 -16.29 2.56
CA THR A 169 51.63 -17.00 3.84
C THR A 169 50.45 -16.46 4.61
N GLY A 170 49.68 -17.34 5.25
CA GLY A 170 48.48 -16.90 5.94
C GLY A 170 47.63 -18.01 6.55
N SER A 171 46.57 -17.58 7.21
CA SER A 171 45.54 -18.42 7.81
C SER A 171 44.16 -17.99 7.36
N TRP A 172 43.27 -18.97 7.21
CA TRP A 172 41.88 -18.78 6.85
C TRP A 172 41.00 -19.12 8.06
N GLY A 173 40.06 -18.24 8.35
CA GLY A 173 39.03 -18.42 9.37
C GLY A 173 37.66 -18.58 8.72
N ASN A 174 36.60 -18.30 9.46
CA ASN A 174 35.24 -18.61 9.04
C ASN A 174 34.80 -17.86 7.78
N VAL A 175 33.95 -18.51 6.99
CA VAL A 175 33.21 -17.89 5.88
C VAL A 175 31.76 -17.77 6.31
N THR A 176 31.17 -16.59 6.11
CA THR A 176 29.78 -16.27 6.43
C THR A 176 29.03 -15.89 5.17
N LEU A 177 27.78 -16.32 5.06
CA LEU A 177 26.83 -15.91 4.02
C LEU A 177 25.60 -15.37 4.71
N THR A 178 25.29 -14.11 4.50
CA THR A 178 24.11 -13.44 5.03
C THR A 178 23.16 -13.17 3.86
N LEU A 179 21.98 -13.76 3.91
CA LEU A 179 20.95 -13.61 2.89
C LEU A 179 19.80 -12.80 3.48
N THR A 180 19.38 -11.77 2.77
CA THR A 180 18.09 -11.12 2.98
C THR A 180 17.07 -11.84 2.09
N LEU A 181 15.98 -12.34 2.69
CA LEU A 181 15.02 -13.23 2.01
C LEU A 181 13.64 -12.58 1.89
N ASP A 182 12.92 -12.92 0.83
CA ASP A 182 11.54 -12.49 0.61
C ASP A 182 10.60 -13.22 1.57
N CYS A 183 9.90 -12.44 2.39
CA CYS A 183 9.13 -12.93 3.51
C CYS A 183 7.64 -12.91 3.24
N ASP A 184 6.86 -13.36 4.22
CA ASP A 184 5.40 -13.31 4.20
C ASP A 184 5.01 -12.94 5.65
N ALA A 185 4.97 -11.64 5.90
CA ALA A 185 4.90 -11.06 7.23
C ALA A 185 3.54 -11.33 7.91
N ASP A 186 2.46 -11.32 7.14
CA ASP A 186 1.10 -11.55 7.63
C ASP A 186 0.59 -12.98 7.42
N LYS A 187 1.36 -13.81 6.70
CA LYS A 187 1.18 -15.25 6.49
C LYS A 187 -0.05 -15.59 5.66
N ASP A 188 -0.33 -14.76 4.67
CA ASP A 188 -1.46 -14.93 3.77
C ASP A 188 -1.13 -15.78 2.53
N GLY A 189 0.16 -16.07 2.32
CA GLY A 189 0.69 -16.85 1.20
C GLY A 189 1.20 -16.02 0.03
N VAL A 190 1.16 -14.69 0.12
CA VAL A 190 1.79 -13.74 -0.79
C VAL A 190 3.09 -13.26 -0.14
N ALA A 191 4.15 -13.14 -0.93
CA ALA A 191 5.42 -12.66 -0.40
C ALA A 191 5.41 -11.13 -0.28
N ASP A 192 6.06 -10.57 0.74
CA ASP A 192 6.14 -9.15 1.08
C ASP A 192 6.49 -8.28 -0.14
N ALA A 193 7.37 -8.75 -1.03
CA ALA A 193 7.76 -8.01 -2.23
C ALA A 193 6.62 -7.83 -3.26
N GLY A 194 5.57 -8.65 -3.19
CA GLY A 194 4.40 -8.62 -4.06
C GLY A 194 3.08 -8.44 -3.30
N ASP A 195 3.13 -8.17 -2.00
CA ASP A 195 1.97 -8.03 -1.13
C ASP A 195 1.57 -6.55 -0.99
N ASN A 196 0.36 -6.22 -1.44
CA ASN A 196 -0.20 -4.87 -1.31
C ASN A 196 -0.70 -4.55 0.11
N CYS A 197 -0.65 -5.51 1.04
CA CYS A 197 -0.98 -5.34 2.45
C CYS A 197 -0.06 -6.09 3.40
N LEU A 198 1.22 -5.68 3.49
CA LEU A 198 2.30 -6.25 4.34
C LEU A 198 1.99 -6.70 5.78
N THR A 199 0.87 -6.30 6.36
CA THR A 199 0.48 -6.65 7.74
C THR A 199 -0.97 -7.11 7.89
N SER A 200 -1.72 -7.26 6.79
CA SER A 200 -3.16 -7.52 6.79
C SER A 200 -3.53 -8.52 5.71
N ALA A 201 -3.62 -9.79 6.12
CA ALA A 201 -3.79 -10.92 5.22
C ALA A 201 -4.92 -10.74 4.19
N ASN A 202 -4.54 -10.75 2.92
CA ASN A 202 -5.42 -10.63 1.76
C ASN A 202 -4.91 -11.48 0.58
N PRO A 203 -5.09 -12.81 0.63
CA PRO A 203 -4.54 -13.73 -0.37
C PRO A 203 -5.02 -13.49 -1.82
N ASP A 204 -6.10 -12.74 -2.01
CA ASP A 204 -6.64 -12.37 -3.31
C ASP A 204 -6.06 -11.06 -3.87
N GLN A 205 -5.29 -10.32 -3.06
CA GLN A 205 -4.60 -9.08 -3.41
C GLN A 205 -5.56 -8.06 -4.04
N ALA A 206 -6.79 -8.01 -3.52
CA ALA A 206 -7.81 -7.07 -3.98
C ALA A 206 -7.33 -5.62 -3.78
N ASN A 207 -7.58 -4.79 -4.78
CA ASN A 207 -7.22 -3.38 -4.83
C ASN A 207 -8.17 -2.69 -5.82
N MET A 208 -9.24 -2.10 -5.30
CA MET A 208 -10.36 -1.58 -6.07
C MET A 208 -10.04 -0.25 -6.76
N ASP A 209 -9.32 0.64 -6.10
CA ASP A 209 -8.96 1.96 -6.63
C ASP A 209 -7.66 1.94 -7.47
N GLY A 210 -6.87 0.88 -7.33
CA GLY A 210 -5.66 0.61 -8.09
C GLY A 210 -4.43 1.37 -7.59
N ASP A 211 -4.41 1.80 -6.33
CA ASP A 211 -3.26 2.45 -5.72
C ASP A 211 -2.19 1.42 -5.26
N SER A 212 -1.29 1.76 -4.33
CA SER A 212 -0.27 0.80 -3.84
C SER A 212 -0.71 -0.02 -2.62
N VAL A 213 -1.89 0.25 -2.08
CA VAL A 213 -2.46 -0.32 -0.86
C VAL A 213 -3.59 -1.27 -1.25
N GLY A 214 -3.68 -2.43 -0.63
CA GLY A 214 -4.78 -3.36 -0.88
C GLY A 214 -6.04 -3.02 -0.09
N ASP A 215 -7.21 -3.47 -0.57
CA ASP A 215 -8.52 -3.24 0.05
C ASP A 215 -8.55 -3.64 1.55
N ALA A 216 -7.71 -4.59 1.97
CA ALA A 216 -7.66 -5.06 3.36
C ALA A 216 -6.96 -4.10 4.32
N CYS A 217 -6.09 -3.24 3.82
CA CYS A 217 -5.29 -2.30 4.60
C CYS A 217 -5.46 -0.83 4.16
N ASP A 218 -6.30 -0.58 3.18
CA ASP A 218 -6.71 0.75 2.75
C ASP A 218 -7.77 1.34 3.70
N LEU A 219 -7.76 2.67 3.83
CA LEU A 219 -8.76 3.45 4.56
C LEU A 219 -9.77 4.13 3.63
N ASP A 220 -9.54 4.14 2.31
CA ASP A 220 -10.37 4.71 1.25
C ASP A 220 -10.43 3.72 0.08
N THR A 221 -11.10 2.58 0.30
CA THR A 221 -11.05 1.40 -0.57
C THR A 221 -11.44 1.70 -2.03
N ASP A 222 -12.30 2.68 -2.28
CA ASP A 222 -12.74 3.03 -3.63
C ASP A 222 -12.11 4.31 -4.21
N GLY A 223 -11.23 4.96 -3.45
CA GLY A 223 -10.41 6.08 -3.89
C GLY A 223 -11.21 7.34 -4.25
N ASP A 224 -12.36 7.57 -3.62
CA ASP A 224 -13.20 8.74 -3.89
C ASP A 224 -12.91 9.97 -3.01
N ALA A 225 -11.87 9.86 -2.17
CA ALA A 225 -11.41 10.83 -1.20
C ALA A 225 -12.29 10.96 0.06
N LEU A 226 -13.15 9.97 0.33
CA LEU A 226 -13.85 9.80 1.60
C LEU A 226 -13.44 8.47 2.22
N ALA A 227 -12.79 8.56 3.38
CA ALA A 227 -12.43 7.36 4.12
C ALA A 227 -13.65 6.46 4.38
N ASP A 228 -13.47 5.14 4.31
CA ASP A 228 -14.51 4.11 4.44
C ASP A 228 -15.40 4.28 5.68
N THR A 229 -14.84 4.86 6.75
CA THR A 229 -15.56 5.12 8.01
C THR A 229 -16.62 6.22 7.92
N VAL A 230 -16.53 7.10 6.91
CA VAL A 230 -17.45 8.22 6.66
C VAL A 230 -18.11 8.15 5.29
N ASP A 231 -17.63 7.27 4.41
CA ASP A 231 -18.26 7.01 3.13
C ASP A 231 -19.55 6.18 3.29
N GLY A 232 -20.61 6.67 2.64
CA GLY A 232 -21.90 6.01 2.52
C GLY A 232 -21.89 4.80 1.60
N CYS A 233 -20.93 4.70 0.67
CA CYS A 233 -20.79 3.63 -0.31
C CYS A 233 -19.32 3.18 -0.52
N PRO A 234 -18.61 2.61 0.48
CA PRO A 234 -17.15 2.32 0.48
C PRO A 234 -16.61 1.33 -0.57
N GLY A 235 -17.41 0.95 -1.56
CA GLY A 235 -16.99 0.07 -2.64
C GLY A 235 -17.53 0.57 -3.98
N THR A 236 -17.83 1.85 -4.11
CA THR A 236 -18.33 2.47 -5.35
C THR A 236 -17.96 3.95 -5.37
N ALA A 237 -16.80 4.23 -5.94
CA ALA A 237 -16.24 5.56 -6.01
C ALA A 237 -17.23 6.61 -6.53
N ALA A 238 -17.49 7.66 -5.74
CA ALA A 238 -18.31 8.77 -6.19
C ALA A 238 -17.96 10.09 -5.52
N ALA A 239 -17.50 11.06 -6.33
CA ALA A 239 -17.22 12.44 -5.93
C ALA A 239 -18.49 13.25 -5.52
N THR A 240 -19.14 12.84 -4.44
CA THR A 240 -20.33 13.41 -3.83
C THR A 240 -20.07 13.65 -2.34
N THR A 241 -20.97 14.35 -1.65
CA THR A 241 -20.79 14.59 -0.21
C THR A 241 -20.97 13.31 0.62
N SER A 242 -21.68 12.33 0.10
CA SER A 242 -21.93 11.06 0.81
C SER A 242 -21.06 9.90 0.35
N GLY A 243 -20.19 10.10 -0.65
CA GLY A 243 -19.43 9.04 -1.34
C GLY A 243 -20.31 8.01 -2.08
N CYS A 244 -21.62 8.25 -2.15
CA CYS A 244 -22.53 7.44 -2.94
C CYS A 244 -22.84 8.07 -4.32
N PRO A 245 -22.99 7.26 -5.38
CA PRO A 245 -23.27 7.77 -6.71
C PRO A 245 -24.61 8.55 -6.76
N SER A 246 -24.60 9.67 -7.47
CA SER A 246 -25.82 10.46 -7.67
C SER A 246 -26.66 9.89 -8.81
N VAL A 247 -27.83 9.32 -8.49
CA VAL A 247 -28.70 8.65 -9.45
C VAL A 247 -30.01 9.38 -9.67
N GLY A 248 -30.42 9.46 -10.94
CA GLY A 248 -31.68 10.09 -11.35
C GLY A 248 -32.91 9.22 -11.08
N ARG A 249 -34.07 9.85 -10.85
CA ARG A 249 -35.37 9.16 -10.75
C ARG A 249 -36.34 9.61 -11.83
N LYS A 250 -37.20 8.69 -12.27
CA LYS A 250 -38.35 8.96 -13.13
C LYS A 250 -39.64 8.72 -12.37
N ALA A 251 -40.52 9.72 -12.35
CA ALA A 251 -41.83 9.63 -11.72
C ALA A 251 -42.94 9.56 -12.79
N ALA A 252 -43.95 8.72 -12.58
CA ALA A 252 -45.15 8.67 -13.41
C ALA A 252 -46.39 8.63 -12.53
N LEU A 253 -47.41 9.37 -12.93
CA LEU A 253 -48.74 9.33 -12.34
C LEU A 253 -49.68 8.73 -13.37
N HIS A 254 -50.52 7.78 -12.93
CA HIS A 254 -51.51 7.15 -13.79
C HIS A 254 -52.89 7.16 -13.13
N PHE A 255 -53.89 7.70 -13.84
CA PHE A 255 -55.28 7.67 -13.41
C PHE A 255 -56.06 6.54 -14.08
N ARG A 256 -56.65 5.65 -13.27
CA ARG A 256 -57.56 4.60 -13.74
C ARG A 256 -59.01 4.98 -13.47
N LYS A 257 -59.70 5.51 -14.48
CA LYS A 257 -61.09 6.00 -14.41
C LYS A 257 -62.06 4.97 -13.82
N LYS A 258 -62.09 3.73 -14.34
CA LYS A 258 -63.01 2.67 -13.89
C LYS A 258 -62.91 2.35 -12.40
N LYS A 259 -61.71 2.45 -11.81
CA LYS A 259 -61.45 2.12 -10.40
C LYS A 259 -61.33 3.37 -9.51
N ARG A 260 -61.54 4.57 -10.06
CA ARG A 260 -61.25 5.88 -9.42
C ARG A 260 -59.98 5.85 -8.58
N ARG A 261 -58.87 5.40 -9.19
CA ARG A 261 -57.60 5.15 -8.50
C ARG A 261 -56.45 5.84 -9.21
N LEU A 262 -55.58 6.46 -8.43
CA LEU A 262 -54.27 6.94 -8.89
C LEU A 262 -53.20 5.90 -8.55
N THR A 263 -52.24 5.73 -9.43
CA THR A 263 -51.05 4.91 -9.18
C THR A 263 -49.82 5.76 -9.42
N PHE A 264 -48.99 5.84 -8.40
CA PHE A 264 -47.73 6.55 -8.39
C PHE A 264 -46.66 5.50 -8.74
N VAL A 265 -45.75 5.85 -9.63
CA VAL A 265 -44.67 4.96 -10.05
C VAL A 265 -43.37 5.75 -10.04
N VAL A 266 -42.37 5.21 -9.34
CA VAL A 266 -41.01 5.73 -9.24
C VAL A 266 -40.09 4.68 -9.84
N ARG A 267 -39.21 5.11 -10.74
CA ARG A 267 -38.21 4.24 -11.38
C ARG A 267 -36.84 4.85 -11.16
N SER A 268 -35.88 3.99 -10.86
CA SER A 268 -34.47 4.29 -10.65
C SER A 268 -33.68 3.01 -10.88
N ASP A 269 -32.42 3.15 -11.30
CA ASP A 269 -31.51 2.02 -11.44
C ASP A 269 -31.08 1.52 -10.04
N ALA A 270 -30.91 2.44 -9.07
CA ALA A 270 -30.77 2.11 -7.65
C ALA A 270 -32.11 1.68 -7.00
N PRO A 271 -32.23 0.45 -6.45
CA PRO A 271 -33.46 -0.03 -5.80
C PRO A 271 -33.93 0.81 -4.61
N GLY A 272 -33.02 1.33 -3.79
CA GLY A 272 -33.31 2.17 -2.63
C GLY A 272 -33.86 3.54 -3.01
N CYS A 273 -33.57 4.01 -4.23
CA CYS A 273 -34.14 5.26 -4.73
C CYS A 273 -35.59 5.12 -5.22
N ARG A 274 -36.08 3.90 -5.47
CA ARG A 274 -37.49 3.64 -5.79
C ARG A 274 -38.29 3.17 -4.58
N ALA A 275 -37.72 2.35 -3.70
CA ALA A 275 -38.41 1.84 -2.51
C ALA A 275 -38.51 2.92 -1.43
N GLY A 276 -39.65 3.05 -0.76
CA GLY A 276 -39.83 4.03 0.32
C GLY A 276 -39.74 5.50 -0.12
N ALA A 277 -39.77 5.79 -1.43
CA ALA A 277 -39.61 7.14 -1.93
C ALA A 277 -40.82 8.01 -1.55
N GLU A 278 -40.58 9.10 -0.83
CA GLU A 278 -41.63 10.04 -0.45
C GLU A 278 -42.18 10.79 -1.68
N ALA A 279 -43.40 10.44 -2.08
CA ALA A 279 -44.11 11.02 -3.20
C ALA A 279 -45.26 11.93 -2.72
N SER A 280 -45.15 13.21 -3.05
CA SER A 280 -46.18 14.21 -2.79
C SER A 280 -47.10 14.39 -4.00
N LEU A 281 -48.42 14.22 -3.83
CA LEU A 281 -49.43 14.51 -4.83
C LEU A 281 -49.85 15.99 -4.78
N TRP A 282 -49.80 16.67 -5.92
CA TRP A 282 -50.15 18.08 -6.06
C TRP A 282 -51.32 18.27 -7.02
N ARG A 283 -52.20 19.22 -6.71
CA ARG A 283 -53.25 19.70 -7.62
C ARG A 283 -52.85 21.03 -8.23
N VAL A 284 -52.90 21.10 -9.56
CA VAL A 284 -52.64 22.33 -10.30
C VAL A 284 -53.76 23.35 -10.08
N LYS A 285 -53.40 24.59 -9.75
CA LYS A 285 -54.37 25.70 -9.56
C LYS A 285 -53.98 26.93 -10.38
N ARG A 286 -54.92 27.88 -10.53
CA ARG A 286 -54.62 29.23 -11.02
C ARG A 286 -53.97 29.99 -9.86
N GLY A 287 -52.64 29.97 -9.79
CA GLY A 287 -51.85 30.47 -8.67
C GLY A 287 -51.00 29.36 -8.03
N LYS A 288 -50.97 29.28 -6.70
CA LYS A 288 -50.17 28.29 -5.97
C LYS A 288 -50.82 26.91 -5.99
N ASP A 289 -50.08 25.92 -6.45
CA ASP A 289 -50.50 24.51 -6.41
C ASP A 289 -50.70 24.04 -4.96
N THR A 290 -51.58 23.06 -4.78
CA THR A 290 -51.93 22.54 -3.44
C THR A 290 -51.46 21.11 -3.28
N ARG A 291 -50.63 20.86 -2.25
CA ARG A 291 -50.24 19.50 -1.83
C ARG A 291 -51.43 18.82 -1.18
N LEU A 292 -51.74 17.59 -1.60
CA LEU A 292 -52.92 16.86 -1.15
C LEU A 292 -52.58 15.65 -0.28
N LEU A 293 -51.50 14.96 -0.63
CA LEU A 293 -51.10 13.71 0.02
C LEU A 293 -49.59 13.61 -0.08
N VAL A 294 -48.99 13.06 0.96
CA VAL A 294 -47.61 12.56 0.99
C VAL A 294 -47.73 11.06 1.27
N ALA A 295 -47.01 10.24 0.52
CA ALA A 295 -47.00 8.80 0.71
C ALA A 295 -45.67 8.21 0.24
N GLU A 296 -45.27 7.11 0.86
CA GLU A 296 -44.09 6.34 0.48
C GLU A 296 -44.46 5.24 -0.51
N THR A 297 -43.53 4.92 -1.41
CA THR A 297 -43.69 3.81 -2.34
C THR A 297 -43.30 2.47 -1.70
N ASP A 298 -43.93 1.40 -2.20
CA ASP A 298 -43.53 0.03 -1.89
C ASP A 298 -42.15 -0.31 -2.50
N ALA A 299 -41.64 -1.51 -2.20
CA ALA A 299 -40.35 -2.02 -2.71
C ALA A 299 -40.22 -2.01 -4.25
N SER A 300 -41.35 -2.00 -4.97
CA SER A 300 -41.37 -1.91 -6.45
C SER A 300 -41.40 -0.48 -6.97
N GLY A 301 -41.36 0.52 -6.09
CA GLY A 301 -41.50 1.93 -6.42
C GLY A 301 -42.93 2.33 -6.75
N ARG A 302 -43.94 1.67 -6.16
CA ARG A 302 -45.35 1.97 -6.45
C ARG A 302 -46.12 2.39 -5.20
N TYR A 303 -47.08 3.28 -5.40
CA TYR A 303 -48.09 3.58 -4.38
C TYR A 303 -49.46 3.75 -5.03
N ARG A 304 -50.52 3.32 -4.34
CA ARG A 304 -51.90 3.36 -4.86
C ARG A 304 -52.78 4.20 -3.95
N ALA A 305 -53.30 5.31 -4.48
CA ALA A 305 -54.19 6.20 -3.77
C ALA A 305 -55.60 6.20 -4.38
N LYS A 306 -56.64 6.44 -3.56
CA LYS A 306 -57.96 6.80 -4.08
C LYS A 306 -57.85 8.10 -4.88
N ALA A 307 -58.49 8.17 -6.03
CA ALA A 307 -58.46 9.38 -6.85
C ALA A 307 -59.17 10.54 -6.14
N PRO A 308 -58.65 11.78 -6.21
CA PRO A 308 -59.30 12.96 -5.66
C PRO A 308 -60.75 13.11 -6.12
N ARG A 309 -61.61 13.62 -5.23
CA ARG A 309 -63.04 13.82 -5.56
C ARG A 309 -63.26 14.92 -6.60
N ARG A 310 -62.42 15.96 -6.59
CA ARG A 310 -62.54 17.11 -7.50
C ARG A 310 -61.84 16.79 -8.82
N ALA A 311 -62.49 17.08 -9.95
CA ALA A 311 -61.83 17.02 -11.24
C ALA A 311 -60.70 18.08 -11.32
N GLY A 312 -59.68 17.80 -12.13
CA GLY A 312 -58.55 18.70 -12.29
C GLY A 312 -57.29 18.05 -12.86
N ARG A 313 -56.21 18.82 -12.86
CA ARG A 313 -54.87 18.37 -13.24
C ARG A 313 -54.03 18.10 -11.99
N TYR A 314 -53.32 16.99 -11.99
CA TYR A 314 -52.55 16.50 -10.85
C TYR A 314 -51.17 16.04 -11.29
N TYR A 315 -50.17 16.17 -10.43
CA TYR A 315 -48.83 15.64 -10.68
C TYR A 315 -48.19 15.20 -9.37
N LEU A 316 -47.15 14.39 -9.47
CA LEU A 316 -46.32 13.95 -8.35
C LEU A 316 -45.03 14.75 -8.31
N ARG A 317 -44.57 15.06 -7.10
CA ARG A 317 -43.19 15.49 -6.81
C ARG A 317 -42.56 14.49 -5.86
N ILE A 318 -41.32 14.15 -6.13
CA ILE A 318 -40.47 13.32 -5.27
C ILE A 318 -39.29 14.21 -4.89
N ALA A 319 -39.07 14.42 -3.60
CA ALA A 319 -37.95 15.19 -3.08
C ALA A 319 -36.67 14.36 -3.16
N SER A 320 -35.50 14.99 -3.28
CA SER A 320 -34.22 14.29 -3.17
C SER A 320 -34.16 13.53 -1.84
N SER A 321 -33.53 12.36 -1.87
CA SER A 321 -33.41 11.48 -0.70
C SER A 321 -32.10 10.73 -0.76
N TYR A 322 -31.69 10.13 0.34
CA TYR A 322 -30.48 9.31 0.42
C TYR A 322 -30.88 7.84 0.62
N ALA A 323 -30.31 6.95 -0.19
CA ALA A 323 -30.42 5.51 -0.02
C ALA A 323 -29.07 4.98 0.47
N ALA A 324 -28.99 4.67 1.77
CA ALA A 324 -27.76 4.23 2.42
C ALA A 324 -27.13 3.03 1.71
N GLY A 325 -25.82 3.08 1.47
CA GLY A 325 -25.08 2.03 0.76
C GLY A 325 -25.43 1.90 -0.71
N GLN A 326 -26.14 2.87 -1.30
CA GLN A 326 -26.56 2.78 -2.70
C GLN A 326 -26.40 4.06 -3.51
N ALA A 327 -27.00 5.17 -3.09
CA ALA A 327 -27.05 6.38 -3.93
C ALA A 327 -27.62 7.62 -3.24
N GLU A 328 -27.19 8.78 -3.74
CA GLU A 328 -27.94 10.03 -3.61
C GLU A 328 -29.06 10.07 -4.67
N CYS A 329 -30.32 10.01 -4.23
CA CYS A 329 -31.47 9.93 -5.12
C CYS A 329 -31.95 11.32 -5.55
N GLY A 330 -31.73 11.68 -6.82
CA GLY A 330 -32.17 12.95 -7.38
C GLY A 330 -33.69 13.18 -7.33
N ALA A 331 -34.14 14.42 -7.20
CA ALA A 331 -35.57 14.75 -7.18
C ALA A 331 -36.25 14.45 -8.54
N ALA A 332 -37.57 14.18 -8.53
CA ALA A 332 -38.31 13.90 -9.76
C ALA A 332 -39.71 14.52 -9.76
N ARG A 333 -40.22 14.81 -10.97
CA ARG A 333 -41.59 15.27 -11.19
C ARG A 333 -42.26 14.44 -12.27
N SER A 334 -43.49 14.01 -12.02
CA SER A 334 -44.22 13.20 -12.99
C SER A 334 -44.84 14.03 -14.12
N ASN A 335 -45.34 13.32 -15.13
CA ASN A 335 -46.36 13.83 -16.04
C ASN A 335 -47.57 14.40 -15.26
N THR A 336 -48.25 15.38 -15.87
CA THR A 336 -49.51 15.91 -15.32
C THR A 336 -50.68 15.08 -15.82
N GLU A 337 -51.42 14.47 -14.90
CA GLU A 337 -52.60 13.65 -15.19
C GLU A 337 -53.90 14.42 -14.97
N ARG A 338 -54.87 14.21 -15.88
CA ARG A 338 -56.20 14.82 -15.77
C ARG A 338 -57.18 13.83 -15.16
N VAL A 339 -57.60 14.11 -13.92
CA VAL A 339 -58.69 13.38 -13.25
C VAL A 339 -60.02 14.02 -13.65
N ARG A 340 -60.93 13.20 -14.17
CA ARG A 340 -62.29 13.60 -14.60
C ARG A 340 -63.32 12.88 -13.75
#